data_AF-J3KIS1-F1
#
_entry.id   AF-J3KIS1-F1
#
_cell.length_a   1.000
_cell.length_b   1.000
_cell.length_c   1.000
_cell.angle_alpha   90.00
_cell.angle_beta   90.00
_cell.angle_gamma   90.00
#
_symmetry.space_group_name_H-M   'P 1'
#
loop_
_entity.id
_entity.type
_entity.pdbx_description
1 polymer ?
#
loop_
_entity_poly.entity_id
_entity_poly.type
_entity_poly.pdbx_seq_one_letter_code
_entity_poly.pdbx_strand_id
1 'polypeptide(L)'
;MTTDPSTYKLNHTMIRVKDPQKSLEFYKFLGFSQINKLDFEEAKFSLYFLAYDGPESLSGERHWTDRNGVLELTHNYGTENDPNYTVNNGNTEPHRGYGHIAISVDNIELACKRLEDAGYPFQKKLTEGRMRNIAFVKDPDGYWVELIRQTEDEKVSGAVTQTNPKLYRFNHTMLRVKDAEVSLKYYREVMGMELMRELKNEDAKFNLYFLGYPKSNPPARTDALNPVTEWEGVLELTWNYGTEKQEGKVYHDGNSEPQGFGHICVSVDDLDAACARFESLNVNWKKRLSDGRMKNVAFVLDPDGYWIEVIQNEKLKSRSKW
;
A
#
# COMPACT_ATOMS: atom_id res chain seq x y z
N MET A 1 -24.06 -16.34 3.61
CA MET A 1 -22.87 -17.17 3.92
C MET A 1 -22.05 -16.40 4.95
N THR A 2 -21.22 -17.05 5.76
CA THR A 2 -20.25 -16.35 6.62
C THR A 2 -19.02 -16.05 5.78
N THR A 3 -18.50 -14.82 5.86
CA THR A 3 -17.22 -14.47 5.22
C THR A 3 -16.05 -15.24 5.85
N ASP A 4 -15.05 -15.60 5.04
CA ASP A 4 -13.77 -16.15 5.49
C ASP A 4 -12.65 -15.09 5.32
N PRO A 5 -12.24 -14.39 6.41
CA PRO A 5 -11.18 -13.39 6.35
C PRO A 5 -9.83 -13.92 5.85
N SER A 6 -9.58 -15.23 5.91
CA SER A 6 -8.33 -15.81 5.40
C SER A 6 -8.24 -15.80 3.86
N THR A 7 -9.36 -15.53 3.18
CA THR A 7 -9.42 -15.38 1.71
C THR A 7 -9.29 -13.94 1.24
N TYR A 8 -9.26 -12.98 2.16
CA TYR A 8 -9.12 -11.57 1.85
C TYR A 8 -7.76 -11.26 1.23
N LYS A 9 -7.67 -10.09 0.60
CA LYS A 9 -6.46 -9.57 -0.03
C LYS A 9 -6.27 -8.12 0.34
N LEU A 10 -5.04 -7.70 0.63
CA LEU A 10 -4.69 -6.28 0.72
C LEU A 10 -4.54 -5.78 -0.72
N ASN A 11 -5.66 -5.30 -1.26
CA ASN A 11 -5.82 -5.08 -2.67
C ASN A 11 -5.05 -3.86 -3.15
N HIS A 12 -5.45 -2.67 -2.71
CA HIS A 12 -4.82 -1.44 -3.18
C HIS A 12 -4.48 -0.44 -2.10
N THR A 13 -3.57 0.46 -2.45
CA THR A 13 -3.23 1.67 -1.71
C THR A 13 -3.57 2.86 -2.58
N MET A 14 -4.40 3.76 -2.06
CA MET A 14 -4.84 4.95 -2.76
C MET A 14 -4.03 6.15 -2.31
N ILE A 15 -3.46 6.88 -3.27
CA ILE A 15 -2.85 8.19 -3.05
C ILE A 15 -3.42 9.21 -4.04
N ARG A 16 -3.58 10.45 -3.59
CA ARG A 16 -3.89 11.57 -4.48
C ARG A 16 -2.62 12.03 -5.18
N VAL A 17 -2.72 12.32 -6.47
CA VAL A 17 -1.63 12.84 -7.29
C VAL A 17 -2.02 14.17 -7.94
N LYS A 18 -1.04 15.05 -8.11
CA LYS A 18 -1.28 16.34 -8.75
C LYS A 18 -1.50 16.20 -10.25
N ASP A 19 -0.59 15.51 -10.93
CA ASP A 19 -0.55 15.35 -12.38
C ASP A 19 -0.44 13.85 -12.72
N PRO A 20 -1.52 13.22 -13.20
CA PRO A 20 -1.53 11.80 -13.44
C PRO A 20 -0.55 11.40 -14.54
N GLN A 21 -0.23 12.28 -15.50
CA GLN A 21 0.72 11.92 -16.56
C GLN A 21 2.11 11.70 -15.99
N LYS A 22 2.59 12.60 -15.13
CA LYS A 22 3.89 12.48 -14.46
C LYS A 22 3.95 11.26 -13.55
N SER A 23 2.89 11.02 -12.78
CA SER A 23 2.84 9.87 -11.88
C SER A 23 2.80 8.56 -12.66
N LEU A 24 2.01 8.47 -13.75
CA LEU A 24 1.99 7.30 -14.62
C LEU A 24 3.35 7.02 -15.27
N GLU A 25 4.07 8.06 -15.73
CA GLU A 25 5.43 7.90 -16.28
C GLU A 25 6.41 7.37 -15.23
N PHE A 26 6.39 7.92 -14.03
CA PHE A 26 7.23 7.49 -12.91
C PHE A 26 6.96 6.03 -12.52
N TYR A 27 5.71 5.66 -12.26
CA TYR A 27 5.37 4.31 -11.84
C TYR A 27 5.57 3.28 -12.95
N LYS A 28 5.34 3.66 -14.21
CA LYS A 28 5.72 2.83 -15.36
C LYS A 28 7.23 2.62 -15.43
N PHE A 29 8.03 3.62 -15.07
CA PHE A 29 9.48 3.46 -14.98
C PHE A 29 9.87 2.45 -13.89
N LEU A 30 9.11 2.36 -12.80
CA LEU A 30 9.25 1.32 -11.76
C LEU A 30 8.66 -0.04 -12.16
N GLY A 31 8.14 -0.20 -13.38
CA GLY A 31 7.65 -1.47 -13.92
C GLY A 31 6.16 -1.72 -13.71
N PHE A 32 5.40 -0.77 -13.15
CA PHE A 32 3.94 -0.89 -13.09
C PHE A 32 3.30 -0.80 -14.48
N SER A 33 2.23 -1.56 -14.67
CA SER A 33 1.29 -1.43 -15.78
C SER A 33 0.00 -0.77 -15.29
N GLN A 34 -0.59 0.11 -16.12
CA GLN A 34 -1.94 0.59 -15.87
C GLN A 34 -2.95 -0.48 -16.25
N ILE A 35 -3.55 -1.12 -15.24
CA ILE A 35 -4.46 -2.26 -15.40
C ILE A 35 -5.94 -1.86 -15.45
N ASN A 36 -6.29 -0.66 -14.98
CA ASN A 36 -7.64 -0.12 -15.06
C ASN A 36 -7.64 1.42 -14.97
N LYS A 37 -8.70 2.05 -15.47
CA LYS A 37 -8.99 3.48 -15.29
C LYS A 37 -10.48 3.68 -15.14
N LEU A 38 -10.89 4.48 -14.15
CA LEU A 38 -12.28 4.86 -13.95
C LEU A 38 -12.38 6.39 -13.98
N ASP A 39 -13.32 6.92 -14.77
CA ASP A 39 -13.53 8.36 -14.93
C ASP A 39 -14.88 8.76 -14.30
N PHE A 40 -14.88 9.82 -13.51
CA PHE A 40 -16.06 10.34 -12.82
C PHE A 40 -16.28 11.81 -13.22
N GLU A 41 -16.67 12.04 -14.47
CA GLU A 41 -16.75 13.38 -15.07
C GLU A 41 -17.65 14.36 -14.31
N GLU A 42 -18.75 13.86 -13.74
CA GLU A 42 -19.69 14.63 -12.92
C GLU A 42 -19.06 15.07 -11.59
N ALA A 43 -18.24 14.19 -10.98
CA ALA A 43 -17.58 14.43 -9.72
C ALA A 43 -16.17 15.03 -9.87
N LYS A 44 -15.70 15.23 -11.11
CA LYS A 44 -14.44 15.88 -11.47
C LYS A 44 -13.19 15.17 -10.93
N PHE A 45 -13.15 13.85 -11.01
CA PHE A 45 -11.93 13.08 -10.72
C PHE A 45 -11.81 11.82 -11.58
N SER A 46 -10.60 11.28 -11.65
CA SER A 46 -10.30 9.99 -12.27
C SER A 46 -9.45 9.13 -11.34
N LEU A 47 -9.63 7.81 -11.44
CA LEU A 47 -8.87 6.79 -10.74
C LEU A 47 -8.03 6.00 -11.74
N TYR A 48 -6.76 5.79 -11.43
CA TYR A 48 -5.83 5.00 -12.25
C TYR A 48 -5.29 3.86 -11.40
N PHE A 49 -5.51 2.62 -11.83
CA PHE A 49 -5.06 1.44 -11.11
C PHE A 49 -3.82 0.88 -11.76
N LEU A 50 -2.76 0.75 -10.98
CA LEU A 50 -1.45 0.31 -11.40
C LEU A 50 -1.08 -0.97 -10.66
N ALA A 51 -0.58 -1.98 -11.37
CA ALA A 51 -0.03 -3.18 -10.75
C ALA A 51 1.13 -3.76 -11.58
N TYR A 52 1.93 -4.63 -10.97
CA TYR A 52 2.75 -5.55 -11.76
C TYR A 52 1.83 -6.53 -12.48
N ASP A 53 2.05 -6.67 -13.79
CA ASP A 53 1.15 -7.40 -14.69
C ASP A 53 1.94 -8.20 -15.72
N GLY A 54 1.36 -9.28 -16.23
CA GLY A 54 2.02 -10.19 -17.16
C GLY A 54 2.62 -11.44 -16.50
N PRO A 55 3.26 -12.33 -17.30
CA PRO A 55 3.60 -13.69 -16.88
C PRO A 55 4.64 -13.78 -15.77
N GLU A 56 5.46 -12.74 -15.59
CA GLU A 56 6.44 -12.67 -14.51
C GLU A 56 5.88 -12.11 -13.20
N SER A 57 4.67 -11.55 -13.19
CA SER A 57 4.01 -11.00 -11.99
C SER A 57 3.34 -12.10 -11.15
N LEU A 58 3.19 -11.90 -9.84
CA LEU A 58 2.50 -12.89 -8.97
C LEU A 58 1.01 -13.00 -9.30
N SER A 59 0.42 -11.87 -9.64
CA SER A 59 -1.01 -11.77 -9.91
C SER A 59 -1.36 -12.09 -11.36
N GLY A 60 -0.39 -12.14 -12.29
CA GLY A 60 -0.66 -12.32 -13.71
C GLY A 60 -1.67 -11.29 -14.21
N GLU A 61 -2.53 -11.66 -15.16
CA GLU A 61 -3.58 -10.80 -15.72
C GLU A 61 -4.92 -10.87 -14.96
N ARG A 62 -4.90 -11.14 -13.64
CA ARG A 62 -6.13 -11.24 -12.83
C ARG A 62 -6.94 -9.93 -12.85
N HIS A 63 -8.24 -10.02 -12.60
CA HIS A 63 -9.08 -8.83 -12.40
C HIS A 63 -8.52 -7.95 -11.27
N TRP A 64 -8.64 -6.61 -11.37
CA TRP A 64 -7.98 -5.68 -10.43
C TRP A 64 -8.38 -5.90 -8.96
N THR A 65 -9.61 -6.36 -8.70
CA THR A 65 -10.09 -6.72 -7.34
C THR A 65 -9.58 -8.08 -6.84
N ASP A 66 -9.01 -8.93 -7.70
CA ASP A 66 -8.45 -10.26 -7.37
C ASP A 66 -6.92 -10.24 -7.25
N ARG A 67 -6.36 -9.11 -6.83
CA ARG A 67 -4.91 -8.90 -6.68
C ARG A 67 -4.56 -8.46 -5.27
N ASN A 68 -3.31 -8.69 -4.90
CA ASN A 68 -2.65 -7.92 -3.87
C ASN A 68 -1.81 -6.82 -4.55
N GLY A 69 -1.46 -5.76 -3.82
CA GLY A 69 -0.45 -4.81 -4.29
C GLY A 69 -0.81 -4.05 -5.57
N VAL A 70 -1.96 -3.38 -5.56
CA VAL A 70 -2.38 -2.42 -6.60
C VAL A 70 -2.19 -0.99 -6.07
N LEU A 71 -1.64 -0.09 -6.87
CA LEU A 71 -1.58 1.33 -6.55
C LEU A 71 -2.73 2.04 -7.25
N GLU A 72 -3.58 2.72 -6.48
CA GLU A 72 -4.64 3.57 -7.01
C GLU A 72 -4.19 5.03 -6.93
N LEU A 73 -4.10 5.68 -8.09
CA LEU A 73 -3.87 7.11 -8.16
C LEU A 73 -5.21 7.82 -8.34
N THR A 74 -5.52 8.73 -7.43
CA THR A 74 -6.68 9.63 -7.56
C THR A 74 -6.22 11.00 -8.04
N HIS A 75 -6.78 11.42 -9.17
CA HIS A 75 -6.54 12.74 -9.73
C HIS A 75 -7.84 13.55 -9.72
N ASN A 76 -7.83 14.69 -9.02
CA ASN A 76 -8.92 15.65 -9.07
C ASN A 76 -8.66 16.63 -10.22
N TYR A 77 -9.66 16.87 -11.06
CA TYR A 77 -9.46 17.64 -12.29
C TYR A 77 -9.02 19.09 -12.00
N GLY A 78 -8.01 19.54 -12.72
CA GLY A 78 -7.47 20.88 -12.61
C GLY A 78 -6.29 21.00 -11.65
N THR A 79 -6.03 20.03 -10.78
CA THR A 79 -4.87 20.08 -9.85
C THR A 79 -3.53 20.10 -10.60
N GLU A 80 -3.47 19.47 -11.78
CA GLU A 80 -2.31 19.45 -12.67
C GLU A 80 -1.94 20.84 -13.19
N ASN A 81 -2.92 21.74 -13.27
CA ASN A 81 -2.77 23.12 -13.76
C ASN A 81 -2.65 24.15 -12.63
N ASP A 82 -2.88 23.76 -11.38
CA ASP A 82 -2.78 24.65 -10.22
C ASP A 82 -1.34 24.71 -9.69
N PRO A 83 -0.62 25.84 -9.80
CA PRO A 83 0.75 25.94 -9.29
C PRO A 83 0.82 25.83 -7.76
N ASN A 84 -0.27 26.10 -7.03
CA ASN A 84 -0.31 26.09 -5.57
C ASN A 84 -0.81 24.77 -4.99
N TYR A 85 -1.39 23.89 -5.81
CA TYR A 85 -1.81 22.57 -5.34
C TYR A 85 -0.58 21.74 -4.97
N THR A 86 -0.60 21.23 -3.74
CA THR A 86 0.39 20.31 -3.19
C THR A 86 -0.33 19.21 -2.43
N VAL A 87 0.14 17.97 -2.56
CA VAL A 87 -0.35 16.87 -1.73
C VAL A 87 0.43 16.78 -0.43
N ASN A 88 -0.22 16.29 0.62
CA ASN A 88 0.47 15.86 1.82
C ASN A 88 1.06 14.45 1.63
N ASN A 89 2.38 14.37 1.53
CA ASN A 89 3.08 13.10 1.37
C ASN A 89 3.16 12.22 2.64
N GLY A 90 2.63 12.70 3.77
CA GLY A 90 2.59 11.97 5.04
C GLY A 90 3.90 11.93 5.83
N ASN A 91 4.97 12.57 5.34
CA ASN A 91 6.31 12.53 5.96
C ASN A 91 6.81 13.88 6.47
N THR A 92 5.99 14.92 6.40
CA THR A 92 6.37 16.29 6.82
C THR A 92 5.47 16.75 7.97
N GLU A 93 6.06 17.32 9.01
CA GLU A 93 5.30 17.94 10.11
C GLU A 93 4.53 19.18 9.61
N PRO A 94 3.32 19.46 10.15
CA PRO A 94 2.64 18.75 11.23
C PRO A 94 1.76 17.57 10.75
N HIS A 95 1.83 17.17 9.48
CA HIS A 95 0.86 16.27 8.86
C HIS A 95 1.41 14.86 8.60
N ARG A 96 2.23 14.35 9.52
CA ARG A 96 2.79 13.00 9.41
C ARG A 96 1.74 11.92 9.64
N GLY A 97 1.82 10.84 8.88
CA GLY A 97 0.97 9.66 9.05
C GLY A 97 1.43 8.56 8.12
N TYR A 98 0.83 8.50 6.94
CA TYR A 98 1.29 7.67 5.81
C TYR A 98 2.83 7.76 5.63
N GLY A 99 3.49 6.61 5.52
CA GLY A 99 4.94 6.51 5.36
C GLY A 99 5.35 6.44 3.91
N HIS A 100 5.12 5.29 3.29
CA HIS A 100 5.61 4.99 1.96
C HIS A 100 4.89 3.79 1.37
N ILE A 101 5.05 3.61 0.06
CA ILE A 101 4.95 2.28 -0.54
C ILE A 101 6.35 1.70 -0.67
N ALA A 102 6.45 0.38 -0.79
CA ALA A 102 7.71 -0.29 -1.05
C ALA A 102 7.63 -1.23 -2.23
N ILE A 103 8.68 -1.20 -3.04
CA ILE A 103 8.86 -2.05 -4.20
C ILE A 103 10.02 -3.00 -3.93
N SER A 104 9.73 -4.29 -3.94
CA SER A 104 10.79 -5.31 -3.94
C SER A 104 11.36 -5.43 -5.33
N VAL A 105 12.66 -5.21 -5.47
CA VAL A 105 13.39 -5.25 -6.74
C VAL A 105 14.31 -6.47 -6.81
N ASP A 106 14.60 -6.93 -8.03
CA ASP A 106 15.52 -8.04 -8.25
C ASP A 106 16.94 -7.69 -7.79
N ASN A 107 17.42 -6.49 -8.15
CA ASN A 107 18.75 -6.01 -7.81
C ASN A 107 18.71 -4.53 -7.43
N ILE A 108 18.86 -4.24 -6.13
CA ILE A 108 18.69 -2.89 -5.60
C ILE A 108 19.75 -1.90 -6.09
N GLU A 109 21.00 -2.31 -6.29
CA GLU A 109 22.04 -1.42 -6.81
C GLU A 109 21.73 -1.01 -8.26
N LEU A 110 21.37 -1.97 -9.11
CA LEU A 110 21.03 -1.70 -10.50
C LEU A 110 19.71 -0.94 -10.64
N ALA A 111 18.72 -1.22 -9.78
CA ALA A 111 17.48 -0.45 -9.69
C ALA A 111 17.74 1.01 -9.30
N CYS A 112 18.51 1.25 -8.23
CA CYS A 112 18.88 2.59 -7.80
C CYS A 112 19.66 3.32 -8.90
N LYS A 113 20.67 2.67 -9.50
CA LYS A 113 21.43 3.26 -10.60
C LYS A 113 20.54 3.65 -11.77
N ARG A 114 19.60 2.77 -12.18
CA ARG A 114 18.67 3.06 -13.27
C ARG A 114 17.78 4.27 -12.98
N LEU A 115 17.33 4.44 -11.73
CA LEU A 115 16.54 5.60 -11.29
C LEU A 115 17.39 6.88 -11.24
N GLU A 116 18.62 6.80 -10.74
CA GLU A 116 19.55 7.93 -10.69
C GLU A 116 19.95 8.39 -12.10
N ASP A 117 20.27 7.47 -13.01
CA ASP A 117 20.62 7.76 -14.40
C ASP A 117 19.44 8.43 -15.15
N ALA A 118 18.20 8.14 -14.75
CA ALA A 118 16.99 8.79 -15.26
C ALA A 118 16.66 10.13 -14.57
N GLY A 119 17.44 10.54 -13.56
CA GLY A 119 17.28 11.82 -12.88
C GLY A 119 16.21 11.85 -11.79
N TYR A 120 15.68 10.70 -11.35
CA TYR A 120 14.67 10.69 -10.28
C TYR A 120 15.29 11.07 -8.93
N PRO A 121 14.64 11.96 -8.16
CA PRO A 121 15.16 12.40 -6.88
C PRO A 121 15.04 11.32 -5.81
N PHE A 122 16.05 11.22 -4.93
CA PHE A 122 16.02 10.32 -3.78
C PHE A 122 15.79 11.12 -2.50
N GLN A 123 15.00 10.55 -1.59
CA GLN A 123 15.00 10.95 -0.19
C GLN A 123 16.22 10.39 0.55
N LYS A 124 16.60 9.16 0.22
CA LYS A 124 17.78 8.48 0.77
C LYS A 124 18.33 7.52 -0.28
N LYS A 125 19.59 7.69 -0.66
CA LYS A 125 20.30 6.75 -1.54
C LYS A 125 20.78 5.52 -0.78
N LEU A 126 21.10 4.46 -1.51
CA LEU A 126 21.66 3.23 -0.95
C LEU A 126 23.02 3.47 -0.26
N THR A 127 23.79 4.43 -0.76
CA THR A 127 25.12 4.82 -0.25
C THR A 127 25.06 5.75 0.97
N GLU A 128 23.88 6.26 1.30
CA GLU A 128 23.67 7.23 2.38
C GLU A 128 23.23 6.57 3.68
N GLY A 129 23.78 7.07 4.80
CA GLY A 129 23.49 6.56 6.14
C GLY A 129 24.15 5.21 6.45
N ARG A 130 23.76 4.63 7.59
CA ARG A 130 24.29 3.33 8.07
C ARG A 130 23.59 2.14 7.42
N MET A 131 22.32 2.29 7.07
CA MET A 131 21.50 1.25 6.48
C MET A 131 21.67 1.25 4.95
N ARG A 132 22.31 0.20 4.42
CA ARG A 132 22.70 0.08 2.99
C ARG A 132 21.93 -1.02 2.23
N ASN A 133 20.85 -1.51 2.80
CA ASN A 133 19.97 -2.52 2.21
C ASN A 133 18.62 -1.95 1.73
N ILE A 134 18.39 -0.65 1.93
CA ILE A 134 17.19 0.07 1.47
C ILE A 134 17.54 1.44 0.88
N ALA A 135 16.71 1.91 -0.05
CA ALA A 135 16.75 3.26 -0.60
C ALA A 135 15.32 3.81 -0.71
N PHE A 136 15.18 5.14 -0.73
CA PHE A 136 13.90 5.82 -0.92
C PHE A 136 14.00 6.79 -2.10
N VAL A 137 13.32 6.47 -3.20
CA VAL A 137 13.11 7.39 -4.32
C VAL A 137 11.82 8.19 -4.08
N LYS A 138 11.77 9.43 -4.56
CA LYS A 138 10.56 10.26 -4.48
C LYS A 138 9.80 10.20 -5.80
N ASP A 139 8.49 10.04 -5.69
CA ASP A 139 7.59 10.21 -6.83
C ASP A 139 7.43 11.70 -7.19
N PRO A 140 6.70 12.05 -8.28
CA PRO A 140 6.51 13.45 -8.71
C PRO A 140 5.84 14.35 -7.67
N ASP A 141 5.06 13.77 -6.76
CA ASP A 141 4.31 14.46 -5.71
C ASP A 141 5.05 14.44 -4.36
N GLY A 142 6.24 13.82 -4.30
CA GLY A 142 7.10 13.76 -3.14
C GLY A 142 6.77 12.64 -2.14
N TYR A 143 5.88 11.71 -2.47
CA TYR A 143 5.72 10.46 -1.74
C TYR A 143 6.99 9.64 -1.80
N TRP A 144 7.27 8.92 -0.72
CA TRP A 144 8.44 8.06 -0.64
C TRP A 144 8.09 6.68 -1.19
N VAL A 145 8.95 6.16 -2.05
CA VAL A 145 8.93 4.80 -2.56
C VAL A 145 10.18 4.09 -2.08
N GLU A 146 10.03 3.19 -1.13
CA GLU A 146 11.11 2.34 -0.64
C GLU A 146 11.47 1.29 -1.70
N LEU A 147 12.77 1.04 -1.87
CA LEU A 147 13.29 -0.06 -2.65
C LEU A 147 13.93 -1.05 -1.69
N ILE A 148 13.48 -2.30 -1.77
CA ILE A 148 14.02 -3.42 -0.98
C ILE A 148 14.40 -4.57 -1.92
N ARG A 149 15.29 -5.46 -1.48
CA ARG A 149 15.63 -6.66 -2.26
C ARG A 149 14.53 -7.70 -2.15
N GLN A 150 14.27 -8.43 -3.25
CA GLN A 150 13.42 -9.63 -3.20
C GLN A 150 14.09 -10.79 -2.48
N THR A 151 15.39 -10.99 -2.71
CA THR A 151 16.16 -12.06 -2.07
C THR A 151 17.46 -11.49 -1.50
N GLU A 152 17.85 -11.99 -0.32
CA GLU A 152 19.12 -11.64 0.31
C GLU A 152 20.30 -12.41 -0.32
N ASP A 153 20.01 -13.52 -1.02
CA ASP A 153 20.99 -14.48 -1.54
C ASP A 153 21.59 -14.12 -2.90
N GLU A 154 21.08 -13.09 -3.57
CA GLU A 154 21.72 -12.57 -4.78
C GLU A 154 23.02 -11.86 -4.41
N LYS A 155 24.08 -12.64 -4.24
CA LYS A 155 25.41 -12.23 -4.69
C LYS A 155 25.19 -11.69 -6.09
N VAL A 156 25.37 -10.39 -6.27
CA VAL A 156 25.41 -9.74 -7.58
C VAL A 156 26.41 -10.53 -8.42
N SER A 157 25.92 -11.51 -9.18
CA SER A 157 26.79 -12.23 -10.10
C SER A 157 27.19 -11.17 -11.11
N GLY A 158 28.49 -11.01 -11.35
CA GLY A 158 28.99 -9.97 -12.28
C GLY A 158 28.47 -10.12 -13.72
N ALA A 159 27.67 -11.16 -14.00
CA ALA A 159 26.97 -11.36 -15.27
C ALA A 159 25.69 -10.52 -15.41
N VAL A 160 25.02 -10.14 -14.31
CA VAL A 160 23.82 -9.30 -14.36
C VAL A 160 24.24 -7.84 -14.39
N THR A 161 23.98 -7.17 -15.51
CA THR A 161 24.38 -5.77 -15.75
C THR A 161 23.21 -4.79 -15.75
N GLN A 162 21.98 -5.30 -15.76
CA GLN A 162 20.74 -4.53 -15.75
C GLN A 162 19.72 -5.17 -14.82
N THR A 163 18.92 -4.33 -14.17
CA THR A 163 17.74 -4.75 -13.41
C THR A 163 16.58 -5.06 -14.36
N ASN A 164 15.68 -5.95 -13.97
CA ASN A 164 14.46 -6.28 -14.71
C ASN A 164 13.21 -5.81 -13.94
N PRO A 165 12.63 -4.64 -14.29
CA PRO A 165 11.41 -4.13 -13.66
C PRO A 165 10.18 -5.06 -13.74
N LYS A 166 10.15 -6.03 -14.66
CA LYS A 166 9.06 -7.03 -14.73
C LYS A 166 9.08 -8.00 -13.55
N LEU A 167 10.23 -8.18 -12.92
CA LEU A 167 10.37 -9.02 -11.74
C LEU A 167 9.95 -8.30 -10.47
N TYR A 168 9.82 -6.97 -10.47
CA TYR A 168 9.52 -6.20 -9.26
C TYR A 168 8.14 -6.54 -8.68
N ARG A 169 7.93 -6.20 -7.41
CA ARG A 169 6.68 -6.43 -6.67
C ARG A 169 6.29 -5.20 -5.88
N PHE A 170 5.00 -4.88 -5.84
CA PHE A 170 4.49 -3.89 -4.90
C PHE A 170 4.29 -4.57 -3.55
N ASN A 171 5.33 -4.50 -2.73
CA ASN A 171 5.45 -5.28 -1.52
C ASN A 171 4.53 -4.77 -0.42
N HIS A 172 4.78 -3.57 0.10
CA HIS A 172 4.07 -3.09 1.26
C HIS A 172 3.68 -1.62 1.22
N THR A 173 2.67 -1.30 2.00
CA THR A 173 2.27 0.07 2.34
C THR A 173 2.51 0.32 3.81
N MET A 174 3.20 1.41 4.14
CA MET A 174 3.55 1.76 5.50
C MET A 174 2.63 2.83 6.07
N LEU A 175 2.04 2.54 7.23
CA LEU A 175 1.28 3.49 8.03
C LEU A 175 1.93 3.66 9.41
N ARG A 176 2.03 4.90 9.88
CA ARG A 176 2.40 5.17 11.27
C ARG A 176 1.17 5.05 12.15
N VAL A 177 1.32 4.35 13.27
CA VAL A 177 0.23 4.08 14.22
C VAL A 177 0.60 4.56 15.62
N LYS A 178 -0.38 5.11 16.32
CA LYS A 178 -0.20 5.67 17.67
C LYS A 178 0.12 4.58 18.68
N ASP A 179 -0.56 3.45 18.60
CA ASP A 179 -0.42 2.35 19.55
C ASP A 179 -0.33 1.03 18.79
N ALA A 180 0.83 0.36 18.92
CA ALA A 180 1.08 -0.91 18.25
C ALA A 180 0.12 -2.01 18.72
N GLU A 181 -0.20 -2.11 20.01
CA GLU A 181 -1.05 -3.18 20.53
C GLU A 181 -2.49 -3.04 20.02
N VAL A 182 -3.03 -1.81 20.07
CA VAL A 182 -4.37 -1.52 19.57
C VAL A 182 -4.47 -1.80 18.06
N SER A 183 -3.47 -1.36 17.29
CA SER A 183 -3.44 -1.54 15.84
C SER A 183 -3.28 -3.01 15.45
N LEU A 184 -2.34 -3.73 16.07
CA LEU A 184 -2.14 -5.16 15.83
C LEU A 184 -3.41 -5.95 16.14
N LYS A 185 -4.09 -5.65 17.25
CA LYS A 185 -5.36 -6.28 17.58
C LYS A 185 -6.40 -6.03 16.49
N TYR A 186 -6.56 -4.77 16.06
CA TYR A 186 -7.51 -4.41 15.02
C TYR A 186 -7.24 -5.16 13.70
N TYR A 187 -6.02 -5.09 13.17
CA TYR A 187 -5.71 -5.72 11.89
C TYR A 187 -5.78 -7.25 11.93
N ARG A 188 -5.48 -7.87 13.07
CA ARG A 188 -5.59 -9.33 13.24
C ARG A 188 -7.02 -9.80 13.46
N GLU A 189 -7.75 -9.18 14.37
CA GLU A 189 -9.08 -9.64 14.78
C GLU A 189 -10.19 -9.09 13.88
N VAL A 190 -10.10 -7.83 13.45
CA VAL A 190 -11.09 -7.21 12.58
C VAL A 190 -10.78 -7.52 11.12
N MET A 191 -9.56 -7.25 10.66
CA MET A 191 -9.21 -7.44 9.24
C MET A 191 -8.75 -8.85 8.89
N GLY A 192 -8.49 -9.71 9.87
CA GLY A 192 -8.10 -11.11 9.63
C GLY A 192 -6.67 -11.29 9.12
N MET A 193 -5.81 -10.28 9.28
CA MET A 193 -4.40 -10.37 8.86
C MET A 193 -3.57 -11.19 9.84
N GLU A 194 -2.49 -11.80 9.35
CA GLU A 194 -1.49 -12.46 10.19
C GLU A 194 -0.27 -11.55 10.36
N LEU A 195 0.32 -11.53 11.56
CA LEU A 195 1.60 -10.86 11.81
C LEU A 195 2.73 -11.74 11.26
N MET A 196 3.36 -11.27 10.20
CA MET A 196 4.38 -12.01 9.46
C MET A 196 5.80 -11.73 9.96
N ARG A 197 6.05 -10.51 10.43
CA ARG A 197 7.38 -10.08 10.88
C ARG A 197 7.26 -8.94 11.88
N GLU A 198 8.13 -8.95 12.87
CA GLU A 198 8.36 -7.82 13.78
C GLU A 198 9.85 -7.44 13.72
N LEU A 199 10.15 -6.14 13.63
CA LEU A 199 11.50 -5.62 13.84
C LEU A 199 11.49 -4.59 14.96
N LYS A 200 12.28 -4.86 16.00
CA LYS A 200 12.48 -3.95 17.12
C LYS A 200 13.72 -3.09 16.89
N ASN A 201 13.55 -1.77 16.82
CA ASN A 201 14.64 -0.82 16.66
C ASN A 201 14.76 0.05 17.92
N GLU A 202 15.09 -0.57 19.05
CA GLU A 202 15.10 0.09 20.37
C GLU A 202 16.03 1.31 20.44
N ASP A 203 17.17 1.26 19.73
CA ASP A 203 18.12 2.37 19.63
C ASP A 203 17.52 3.56 18.87
N ALA A 204 16.72 3.29 17.84
CA ALA A 204 16.07 4.31 17.01
C ALA A 204 14.67 4.68 17.50
N LYS A 205 14.18 4.07 18.60
CA LYS A 205 12.90 4.36 19.25
C LYS A 205 11.66 4.13 18.38
N PHE A 206 11.69 3.09 17.55
CA PHE A 206 10.50 2.63 16.83
C PHE A 206 10.52 1.12 16.60
N ASN A 207 9.35 0.53 16.39
CA ASN A 207 9.19 -0.85 15.91
C ASN A 207 8.40 -0.88 14.62
N LEU A 208 8.66 -1.92 13.81
CA LEU A 208 7.98 -2.20 12.56
C LEU A 208 7.23 -3.54 12.68
N TYR A 209 6.00 -3.58 12.21
CA TYR A 209 5.16 -4.77 12.19
C TYR A 209 4.62 -5.00 10.79
N PHE A 210 4.85 -6.18 10.22
CA PHE A 210 4.42 -6.51 8.85
C PHE A 210 3.28 -7.50 8.93
N LEU A 211 2.12 -7.13 8.40
CA LEU A 211 0.91 -7.92 8.38
C LEU A 211 0.46 -8.23 6.95
N GLY A 212 -0.19 -9.37 6.74
CA GLY A 212 -0.72 -9.72 5.42
C GLY A 212 -1.65 -10.93 5.45
N TYR A 213 -2.02 -11.41 4.27
CA TYR A 213 -2.89 -12.57 4.09
C TYR A 213 -2.12 -13.73 3.44
N PRO A 214 -1.63 -14.72 4.21
CA PRO A 214 -0.75 -15.76 3.68
C PRO A 214 -1.35 -16.59 2.55
N LYS A 215 -2.65 -16.92 2.60
CA LYS A 215 -3.32 -17.70 1.54
C LYS A 215 -3.38 -16.99 0.19
N SER A 216 -3.17 -15.67 0.16
CA SER A 216 -3.21 -14.86 -1.05
C SER A 216 -1.84 -14.65 -1.70
N ASN A 217 -0.77 -15.10 -1.04
CA ASN A 217 0.62 -14.91 -1.44
C ASN A 217 1.37 -16.27 -1.53
N PRO A 218 2.58 -16.30 -2.13
CA PRO A 218 3.46 -17.46 -2.04
C PRO A 218 3.79 -17.82 -0.58
N PRO A 219 4.23 -19.04 -0.28
CA PRO A 219 4.71 -19.39 1.06
C PRO A 219 5.80 -18.42 1.54
N ALA A 220 5.71 -17.99 2.80
CA ALA A 220 6.73 -17.11 3.39
C ALA A 220 8.09 -17.84 3.49
N ARG A 221 9.18 -17.10 3.23
CA ARG A 221 10.55 -17.59 3.33
C ARG A 221 11.04 -17.59 4.78
N THR A 222 10.66 -18.61 5.55
CA THR A 222 10.97 -18.68 6.98
C THR A 222 12.46 -18.80 7.32
N ASP A 223 13.29 -19.10 6.31
CA ASP A 223 14.75 -19.15 6.35
C ASP A 223 15.41 -17.77 6.12
N ALA A 224 14.68 -16.80 5.57
CA ALA A 224 15.19 -15.48 5.23
C ALA A 224 15.05 -14.47 6.39
N LEU A 225 15.94 -13.46 6.41
CA LEU A 225 15.85 -12.35 7.37
C LEU A 225 14.53 -11.57 7.25
N ASN A 226 14.01 -11.46 6.02
CA ASN A 226 12.70 -10.92 5.73
C ASN A 226 11.86 -11.99 5.00
N PRO A 227 10.85 -12.58 5.64
CA PRO A 227 10.13 -13.73 5.10
C PRO A 227 9.10 -13.37 4.02
N VAL A 228 8.82 -12.08 3.79
CA VAL A 228 7.73 -11.61 2.90
C VAL A 228 8.22 -10.66 1.81
N THR A 229 9.51 -10.62 1.49
CA THR A 229 10.06 -9.76 0.42
C THR A 229 9.51 -10.08 -0.97
N GLU A 230 9.13 -11.33 -1.21
CA GLU A 230 8.55 -11.79 -2.48
C GLU A 230 7.03 -11.60 -2.55
N TRP A 231 6.39 -11.09 -1.50
CA TRP A 231 4.95 -10.91 -1.46
C TRP A 231 4.51 -9.60 -2.10
N GLU A 232 3.22 -9.53 -2.45
CA GLU A 232 2.49 -8.31 -2.77
C GLU A 232 1.44 -8.05 -1.68
N GLY A 233 1.12 -6.77 -1.43
CA GLY A 233 0.05 -6.38 -0.50
C GLY A 233 0.33 -6.80 0.95
N VAL A 234 1.42 -6.27 1.50
CA VAL A 234 1.75 -6.32 2.92
C VAL A 234 1.46 -4.95 3.56
N LEU A 235 0.97 -4.94 4.78
CA LEU A 235 0.81 -3.74 5.58
C LEU A 235 1.97 -3.63 6.55
N GLU A 236 2.75 -2.56 6.46
CA GLU A 236 3.76 -2.21 7.46
C GLU A 236 3.17 -1.19 8.42
N LEU A 237 3.22 -1.48 9.72
CA LEU A 237 2.89 -0.54 10.77
C LEU A 237 4.17 -0.07 11.45
N THR A 238 4.37 1.24 11.51
CA THR A 238 5.44 1.86 12.28
C THR A 238 4.90 2.49 13.55
N TRP A 239 5.33 1.97 14.69
CA TRP A 239 5.04 2.58 15.99
C TRP A 239 6.29 3.27 16.53
N ASN A 240 6.18 4.57 16.79
CA ASN A 240 7.23 5.37 17.42
C ASN A 240 7.00 5.40 18.93
N TYR A 241 8.05 5.15 19.71
CA TYR A 241 7.92 4.96 21.16
C TYR A 241 7.33 6.18 21.85
N GLY A 242 6.35 5.96 22.73
CA GLY A 242 5.69 7.00 23.53
C GLY A 242 4.53 7.67 22.81
N THR A 243 4.26 7.36 21.54
CA THR A 243 3.09 7.91 20.83
C THR A 243 1.77 7.44 21.42
N GLU A 244 1.73 6.24 22.01
CA GLU A 244 0.59 5.65 22.70
C GLU A 244 0.15 6.48 23.92
N LYS A 245 1.08 7.25 24.51
CA LYS A 245 0.85 8.08 25.70
C LYS A 245 0.43 9.51 25.36
N GLN A 246 0.48 9.91 24.09
CA GLN A 246 0.09 11.25 23.68
C GLN A 246 -1.42 11.40 23.69
N GLU A 247 -1.93 12.57 24.09
CA GLU A 247 -3.36 12.85 24.05
C GLU A 247 -3.83 13.13 22.62
N GLY A 248 -5.07 12.73 22.32
CA GLY A 248 -5.70 13.01 21.03
C GLY A 248 -5.06 12.28 19.83
N LYS A 249 -5.22 12.89 18.66
CA LYS A 249 -4.75 12.37 17.37
C LYS A 249 -3.27 12.70 17.17
N VAL A 250 -2.46 11.67 16.89
CA VAL A 250 -1.01 11.80 16.70
C VAL A 250 -0.64 11.86 15.22
N TYR A 251 -1.27 11.04 14.39
CA TYR A 251 -0.98 10.95 12.97
C TYR A 251 -2.12 11.50 12.11
N HIS A 252 -1.76 12.11 11.00
CA HIS A 252 -2.67 12.59 9.97
C HIS A 252 -3.27 11.42 9.18
N ASP A 253 -4.58 11.45 8.97
CA ASP A 253 -5.33 10.34 8.33
C ASP A 253 -5.22 10.31 6.80
N GLY A 254 -4.68 11.39 6.21
CA GLY A 254 -4.49 11.55 4.76
C GLY A 254 -5.68 12.20 4.02
N ASN A 255 -6.89 12.16 4.58
CA ASN A 255 -8.11 12.74 3.98
C ASN A 255 -8.53 14.07 4.60
N SER A 256 -8.10 14.38 5.81
CA SER A 256 -8.16 15.75 6.35
C SER A 256 -7.28 16.69 5.52
N GLU A 257 -7.58 17.99 5.50
CA GLU A 257 -6.73 18.97 4.81
C GLU A 257 -5.41 19.21 5.57
N PRO A 258 -4.26 19.26 4.89
CA PRO A 258 -4.05 19.01 3.45
C PRO A 258 -4.09 17.51 3.11
N GLN A 259 -4.77 17.18 2.01
CA GLN A 259 -4.99 15.79 1.58
C GLN A 259 -3.78 15.17 0.88
N GLY A 260 -3.69 13.84 0.94
CA GLY A 260 -2.71 13.05 0.20
C GLY A 260 -3.14 11.60 0.10
N PHE A 261 -2.57 10.74 0.97
CA PHE A 261 -3.02 9.36 1.15
C PHE A 261 -4.54 9.27 1.32
N GLY A 262 -5.20 8.36 0.62
CA GLY A 262 -6.65 8.14 0.70
C GLY A 262 -6.99 7.00 1.64
N HIS A 263 -6.58 5.79 1.26
CA HIS A 263 -6.95 4.58 1.98
C HIS A 263 -6.07 3.41 1.58
N ILE A 264 -6.07 2.38 2.42
CA ILE A 264 -5.80 1.02 1.94
C ILE A 264 -7.13 0.34 1.62
N CYS A 265 -7.11 -0.70 0.79
CA CYS A 265 -8.29 -1.47 0.45
C CYS A 265 -8.09 -2.94 0.73
N VAL A 266 -9.11 -3.58 1.31
CA VAL A 266 -9.21 -5.02 1.45
C VAL A 266 -10.29 -5.53 0.49
N SER A 267 -9.92 -6.43 -0.43
CA SER A 267 -10.92 -7.15 -1.22
C SER A 267 -11.34 -8.43 -0.50
N VAL A 268 -12.64 -8.67 -0.45
CA VAL A 268 -13.27 -9.72 0.36
C VAL A 268 -14.00 -10.75 -0.49
N ASP A 269 -14.25 -11.93 0.06
CA ASP A 269 -14.96 -13.02 -0.59
C ASP A 269 -16.45 -12.73 -0.82
N ASP A 270 -17.11 -12.12 0.16
CA ASP A 270 -18.51 -11.73 0.14
C ASP A 270 -18.67 -10.39 0.87
N LEU A 271 -18.93 -9.32 0.11
CA LEU A 271 -18.98 -7.95 0.63
C LEU A 271 -20.08 -7.74 1.67
N ASP A 272 -21.25 -8.32 1.45
CA ASP A 272 -22.38 -8.20 2.38
C ASP A 272 -22.09 -8.96 3.68
N ALA A 273 -21.57 -10.18 3.58
CA ALA A 273 -21.18 -10.98 4.74
C ALA A 273 -20.02 -10.35 5.53
N ALA A 274 -19.04 -9.78 4.84
CA ALA A 274 -17.95 -9.02 5.45
C ALA A 274 -18.48 -7.81 6.22
N CYS A 275 -19.37 -7.02 5.61
CA CYS A 275 -19.98 -5.87 6.28
C CYS A 275 -20.83 -6.28 7.49
N ALA A 276 -21.58 -7.38 7.42
CA ALA A 276 -22.32 -7.92 8.56
C ALA A 276 -21.39 -8.35 9.71
N ARG A 277 -20.25 -8.96 9.39
CA ARG A 277 -19.21 -9.29 10.37
C ARG A 277 -18.63 -8.04 11.02
N PHE A 278 -18.30 -7.02 10.22
CA PHE A 278 -17.81 -5.73 10.74
C PHE A 278 -18.83 -5.06 11.67
N GLU A 279 -20.12 -5.13 11.35
CA GLU A 279 -21.17 -4.64 12.24
C GLU A 279 -21.17 -5.38 13.59
N SER A 280 -21.06 -6.71 13.57
CA SER A 280 -21.00 -7.52 14.80
C SER A 280 -19.78 -7.23 15.67
N LEU A 281 -18.70 -6.71 15.07
CA LEU A 281 -17.47 -6.32 15.75
C LEU A 281 -17.47 -4.86 16.21
N ASN A 282 -18.56 -4.11 15.97
CA ASN A 282 -18.72 -2.70 16.33
C ASN A 282 -17.58 -1.83 15.77
N VAL A 283 -17.20 -2.02 14.50
CA VAL A 283 -16.17 -1.19 13.88
C VAL A 283 -16.62 0.26 13.75
N ASN A 284 -15.65 1.18 13.65
CA ASN A 284 -15.92 2.57 13.30
C ASN A 284 -16.19 2.68 11.80
N TRP A 285 -17.41 3.05 11.42
CA TRP A 285 -17.79 3.17 10.01
C TRP A 285 -17.51 4.58 9.48
N LYS A 286 -16.91 4.65 8.29
CA LYS A 286 -16.86 5.87 7.49
C LYS A 286 -18.00 5.93 6.47
N LYS A 287 -18.32 4.79 5.85
CA LYS A 287 -19.41 4.63 4.89
C LYS A 287 -19.91 3.19 4.90
N ARG A 288 -21.21 2.99 5.03
CA ARG A 288 -21.87 1.68 4.93
C ARG A 288 -22.30 1.40 3.50
N LEU A 289 -22.65 0.15 3.20
CA LEU A 289 -23.33 -0.19 1.94
C LEU A 289 -24.69 0.52 1.86
N SER A 290 -25.41 0.64 2.98
CA SER A 290 -26.69 1.36 3.06
C SER A 290 -26.60 2.87 2.79
N ASP A 291 -25.41 3.45 2.81
CA ASP A 291 -25.22 4.89 2.71
C ASP A 291 -25.03 5.34 1.25
N GLY A 292 -25.56 6.51 0.92
CA GLY A 292 -25.42 7.11 -0.42
C GLY A 292 -25.97 6.26 -1.56
N ARG A 293 -25.59 6.59 -2.80
CA ARG A 293 -26.03 5.86 -4.01
C ARG A 293 -25.13 4.67 -4.35
N MET A 294 -23.86 4.70 -3.94
CA MET A 294 -22.88 3.66 -4.26
C MET A 294 -22.98 2.51 -3.26
N LYS A 295 -23.49 1.35 -3.72
CA LYS A 295 -23.81 0.18 -2.89
C LYS A 295 -22.78 -0.95 -2.95
N ASN A 296 -21.73 -0.78 -3.74
CA ASN A 296 -20.71 -1.80 -4.01
C ASN A 296 -19.37 -1.56 -3.28
N VAL A 297 -19.33 -0.59 -2.36
CA VAL A 297 -18.15 -0.24 -1.58
C VAL A 297 -18.54 0.19 -0.18
N ALA A 298 -17.75 -0.22 0.80
CA ALA A 298 -17.85 0.26 2.18
C ALA A 298 -16.50 0.82 2.65
N PHE A 299 -16.53 1.67 3.66
CA PHE A 299 -15.33 2.19 4.31
C PHE A 299 -15.47 2.09 5.81
N VAL A 300 -14.44 1.53 6.43
CA VAL A 300 -14.26 1.50 7.89
C VAL A 300 -13.03 2.30 8.26
N LEU A 301 -12.95 2.72 9.51
CA LEU A 301 -11.80 3.41 10.08
C LEU A 301 -11.01 2.45 10.96
N ASP A 302 -9.70 2.51 10.83
CA ASP A 302 -8.79 1.89 11.78
C ASP A 302 -8.70 2.71 13.09
N PRO A 303 -7.94 2.26 14.10
CA PRO A 303 -7.82 2.97 15.38
C PRO A 303 -7.22 4.38 15.29
N ASP A 304 -6.39 4.65 14.28
CA ASP A 304 -5.75 5.95 14.03
C ASP A 304 -6.58 6.85 13.09
N GLY A 305 -7.67 6.31 12.52
CA GLY A 305 -8.59 7.03 11.64
C GLY A 305 -8.24 6.94 10.16
N TYR A 306 -7.29 6.09 9.76
CA TYR A 306 -7.06 5.77 8.36
C TYR A 306 -8.28 5.03 7.79
N TRP A 307 -8.61 5.34 6.55
CA TRP A 307 -9.72 4.71 5.87
C TRP A 307 -9.28 3.37 5.29
N ILE A 308 -10.13 2.37 5.47
CA ILE A 308 -9.99 1.05 4.85
C ILE A 308 -11.21 0.84 3.95
N GLU A 309 -10.98 0.85 2.65
CA GLU A 309 -11.99 0.49 1.67
C GLU A 309 -12.21 -1.02 1.68
N VAL A 310 -13.46 -1.45 1.53
CA VAL A 310 -13.86 -2.85 1.45
C VAL A 310 -14.63 -3.05 0.15
N ILE A 311 -14.09 -3.91 -0.72
CA ILE A 311 -14.67 -4.20 -2.03
C ILE A 311 -14.87 -5.70 -2.25
N GLN A 312 -15.83 -6.03 -3.10
CA GLN A 312 -16.03 -7.41 -3.54
C GLN A 312 -14.85 -7.88 -4.40
N ASN A 313 -14.26 -9.03 -4.09
CA ASN A 313 -13.44 -9.75 -5.05
C ASN A 313 -14.36 -10.39 -6.11
N GLU A 314 -14.41 -9.81 -7.30
CA GLU A 314 -15.32 -10.25 -8.38
C GLU A 314 -15.07 -11.68 -8.88
N LYS A 315 -13.88 -12.27 -8.62
CA LYS A 315 -13.63 -13.69 -8.93
C LYS A 315 -14.35 -14.63 -7.96
N LEU A 316 -14.47 -14.23 -6.70
CA LEU A 316 -15.11 -15.04 -5.64
C LEU A 316 -16.61 -14.81 -5.55
N LYS A 317 -17.10 -13.76 -6.22
CA LYS A 317 -18.53 -13.42 -6.26
C LYS A 317 -19.32 -14.59 -6.81
N SER A 318 -20.08 -15.25 -5.93
CA SER A 318 -21.02 -16.27 -6.38
C SER A 318 -22.09 -15.57 -7.22
N ARG A 319 -22.04 -15.76 -8.54
CA ARG A 319 -23.18 -15.41 -9.39
C ARG A 319 -24.22 -16.50 -9.13
N SER A 320 -25.29 -16.18 -8.42
CA SER A 320 -26.49 -17.01 -8.47
C SER A 320 -26.81 -17.23 -9.95
N LYS A 321 -26.65 -18.46 -10.42
CA LYS A 321 -27.21 -18.89 -11.70
C LYS A 321 -28.72 -18.81 -11.51
N TRP A 322 -29.31 -17.73 -12.01
CA TRP A 322 -30.76 -17.64 -12.18
C TRP A 322 -31.16 -18.46 -13.40
#